data_AF-A0A2N0AFE5-F1
#
_entry.id   AF-A0A2N0AFE5-F1
#
_cell.length_a   1.000
_cell.length_b   1.000
_cell.length_c   1.000
_cell.angle_alpha   90.00
_cell.angle_beta   90.00
_cell.angle_gamma   90.00
#
_symmetry.space_group_name_H-M   'P 1'
#
loop_
_entity.id
_entity.type
_entity.pdbx_description
1 polymer ?
#
loop_
_entity_poly.entity_id
_entity_poly.type
_entity_poly.pdbx_seq_one_letter_code
_entity_poly.pdbx_strand_id
1 'polypeptide(L)'
;MDFPNNKDYLNEFSERIRTYLILSGINNEYKIVEILNDFFKSNHLSFSFPSDWVLWQSFLKTNHIQPIPDFPIANRSWQFGSMIPSSSDWKRDTNKTKQSIVGSLKPLFIIASIFLWSLLYYIIIFRLL
;
A
#
# COMPACT_ATOMS: atom_id res chain seq x y z
N MET A 1 -12.84 12.53 -1.89
CA MET A 1 -13.56 11.43 -2.57
C MET A 1 -15.00 11.61 -2.16
N ASP A 2 -15.89 11.85 -3.11
CA ASP A 2 -17.33 11.97 -2.81
C ASP A 2 -17.94 10.59 -2.99
N PHE A 3 -18.50 10.07 -1.91
CA PHE A 3 -19.08 8.73 -1.87
C PHE A 3 -20.54 8.84 -2.30
N PRO A 4 -20.97 8.14 -3.37
CA PRO A 4 -22.35 8.21 -3.83
C PRO A 4 -23.34 7.52 -2.88
N ASN A 5 -22.86 6.77 -1.88
CA ASN A 5 -23.66 5.98 -0.96
C ASN A 5 -23.05 5.98 0.45
N ASN A 6 -23.87 6.29 1.45
CA ASN A 6 -23.49 6.32 2.86
C ASN A 6 -22.95 4.98 3.36
N LYS A 7 -23.44 3.84 2.83
CA LYS A 7 -22.96 2.51 3.23
C LYS A 7 -21.53 2.25 2.75
N ASP A 8 -21.20 2.69 1.54
CA ASP A 8 -19.86 2.50 0.97
C ASP A 8 -18.85 3.40 1.69
N TYR A 9 -19.26 4.62 2.07
CA TYR A 9 -18.47 5.48 2.94
C TYR A 9 -18.16 4.83 4.29
N LEU A 10 -19.18 4.28 4.96
CA LEU A 10 -19.01 3.67 6.29
C LEU A 10 -18.06 2.48 6.24
N ASN A 11 -18.19 1.62 5.21
CA ASN A 11 -17.29 0.50 5.01
C ASN A 11 -15.85 0.97 4.77
N GLU A 12 -15.64 1.92 3.86
CA GLU A 12 -14.30 2.42 3.57
C GLU A 12 -13.68 3.13 4.77
N PHE A 13 -14.46 3.97 5.46
CA PHE A 13 -14.01 4.68 6.65
C PHE A 13 -13.61 3.69 7.75
N SER A 14 -14.46 2.68 8.02
CA SER A 14 -14.19 1.59 8.97
C SER A 14 -12.90 0.84 8.65
N GLU A 15 -12.68 0.46 7.39
CA GLU A 15 -11.45 -0.23 6.98
C GLU A 15 -10.20 0.65 7.12
N ARG A 16 -10.31 1.96 6.87
CA ARG A 16 -9.21 2.92 7.04
C ARG A 16 -8.82 3.09 8.50
N ILE A 17 -9.79 3.28 9.40
CA ILE A 17 -9.50 3.42 10.84
C ILE A 17 -9.01 2.09 11.44
N ARG A 18 -9.53 0.94 10.97
CA ARG A 18 -9.00 -0.39 11.31
C ARG A 18 -7.54 -0.54 10.91
N THR A 19 -7.22 -0.24 9.65
CA THR A 19 -5.85 -0.29 9.14
C THR A 19 -4.92 0.62 9.94
N TYR A 20 -5.38 1.83 10.27
CA TYR A 20 -4.64 2.76 11.12
C TYR A 20 -4.32 2.16 12.50
N LEU A 21 -5.27 1.49 13.16
CA LEU A 21 -5.05 0.85 14.46
C LEU A 21 -4.02 -0.29 14.38
N ILE A 22 -4.11 -1.12 13.33
CA ILE A 22 -3.14 -2.20 13.09
C ILE A 22 -1.74 -1.61 12.87
N LEU A 23 -1.62 -0.59 12.02
CA LEU A 23 -0.36 0.11 11.77
C LEU A 23 0.18 0.83 13.01
N SER A 24 -0.70 1.19 13.95
CA SER A 24 -0.36 1.78 15.24
C SER A 24 0.05 0.76 16.30
N GLY A 25 0.15 -0.52 15.92
CA GLY A 25 0.60 -1.61 16.79
C GLY A 25 -0.52 -2.35 17.54
N ILE A 26 -1.79 -1.98 17.34
CA ILE A 26 -2.94 -2.67 17.95
C ILE A 26 -3.31 -3.85 17.04
N ASN A 27 -2.76 -5.03 17.34
CA ASN A 27 -2.97 -6.24 16.51
C ASN A 27 -4.07 -7.18 17.05
N ASN A 28 -4.64 -6.89 18.21
CA ASN A 28 -5.72 -7.69 18.78
C ASN A 28 -7.05 -7.28 18.14
N GLU A 29 -7.61 -8.16 17.30
CA GLU A 29 -8.87 -7.94 16.59
C GLU A 29 -10.04 -7.61 17.53
N TYR A 30 -10.12 -8.27 18.70
CA TYR A 30 -11.17 -7.97 19.67
C TYR A 30 -11.11 -6.52 20.15
N LYS A 31 -9.90 -6.04 20.48
CA LYS A 31 -9.66 -4.66 20.92
C LYS A 31 -9.93 -3.65 19.80
N ILE A 32 -9.58 -4.00 18.57
CA ILE A 32 -9.91 -3.17 17.40
C ILE A 32 -11.43 -3.03 17.29
N VAL A 33 -12.17 -4.13 17.27
CA VAL A 33 -13.64 -4.12 17.14
C VAL A 33 -14.29 -3.34 18.28
N GLU A 34 -13.80 -3.49 19.51
CA GLU A 34 -14.27 -2.72 20.67
C GLU A 34 -14.10 -1.21 20.46
N ILE A 35 -12.90 -0.75 20.10
CA ILE A 35 -12.60 0.66 19.82
C ILE A 35 -13.48 1.21 18.69
N LEU A 36 -13.66 0.44 17.61
CA LEU A 36 -14.49 0.83 16.48
C LEU A 36 -15.96 0.95 16.89
N ASN A 37 -16.48 -0.04 17.61
CA ASN A 37 -17.85 -0.06 18.09
C ASN A 37 -18.15 1.14 18.99
N ASP A 38 -17.24 1.45 19.92
CA ASP A 38 -17.38 2.60 20.81
C ASP A 38 -17.35 3.92 20.04
N PHE A 39 -16.47 4.03 19.05
CA PHE A 39 -16.42 5.20 18.17
C PHE A 39 -17.73 5.43 17.40
N PHE A 40 -18.22 4.40 16.70
CA PHE A 40 -19.44 4.51 15.88
C PHE A 40 -20.72 4.67 16.71
N LYS A 41 -20.74 4.19 17.96
CA LYS A 41 -21.87 4.41 18.89
C LYS A 41 -21.89 5.82 19.47
N SER A 42 -20.72 6.37 19.76
CA SER A 42 -20.59 7.65 20.48
C SER A 42 -20.55 8.88 19.57
N ASN A 43 -20.33 8.70 18.26
CA ASN A 43 -20.18 9.81 17.33
C ASN A 43 -21.12 9.71 16.14
N HIS A 44 -21.63 10.86 15.70
CA HIS A 44 -22.38 10.98 14.46
C HIS A 44 -21.43 11.43 13.34
N LEU A 45 -21.41 10.67 12.23
CA LEU A 45 -20.56 10.98 11.09
C LEU A 45 -21.24 12.00 10.17
N SER A 46 -20.42 12.88 9.60
CA SER A 46 -20.83 13.90 8.64
C SER A 46 -20.76 13.41 7.19
N PHE A 47 -20.28 12.18 6.98
CA PHE A 47 -20.03 11.58 5.65
C PHE A 47 -19.05 12.40 4.80
N SER A 48 -18.15 13.11 5.49
CA SER A 48 -17.09 13.91 4.90
C SER A 48 -15.79 13.47 5.53
N PHE A 49 -14.92 12.89 4.70
CA PHE A 49 -13.68 12.27 5.17
C PHE A 49 -12.82 13.21 6.02
N PRO A 50 -12.57 14.49 5.63
CA PRO A 50 -11.75 15.38 6.44
C PRO A 50 -12.31 15.65 7.84
N SER A 51 -13.62 15.90 7.96
CA SER A 51 -14.26 16.19 9.24
C SER A 51 -14.34 14.93 10.12
N ASP A 52 -14.72 13.81 9.54
CA ASP A 52 -14.85 12.55 10.26
C ASP A 52 -13.49 12.01 10.71
N TRP A 53 -12.43 12.27 9.92
CA TRP A 53 -11.05 11.95 10.32
C TRP A 53 -10.57 12.77 11.52
N VAL A 54 -10.88 14.07 11.56
CA VAL A 54 -10.58 14.92 12.73
C VAL A 54 -11.34 14.43 13.96
N LEU A 55 -12.59 14.02 13.78
CA LEU A 55 -13.42 13.45 14.84
C LEU A 55 -12.85 12.12 15.34
N TRP A 56 -12.37 11.24 14.45
CA TRP A 56 -11.61 10.03 14.80
C TRP A 56 -10.34 10.33 15.61
N GLN A 57 -9.51 11.28 15.16
CA GLN A 57 -8.29 11.66 15.88
C GLN A 57 -8.60 12.24 17.27
N SER A 58 -9.70 12.98 17.40
CA SER A 58 -10.16 13.52 18.68
C SER A 58 -10.61 12.41 19.62
N PHE A 59 -11.38 11.44 19.11
CA PHE A 59 -11.79 10.25 19.87
C PHE A 59 -10.61 9.45 20.41
N LEU A 60 -9.57 9.21 19.59
CA LEU A 60 -8.36 8.51 20.02
C LEU A 60 -7.64 9.23 21.16
N LYS A 61 -7.55 10.56 21.08
CA LYS A 61 -6.94 11.40 22.12
C LYS A 61 -7.73 11.34 23.43
N THR A 62 -9.05 11.50 23.36
CA THR A 62 -9.95 11.48 24.52
C THR A 62 -9.91 10.15 25.25
N ASN A 63 -9.83 9.04 24.52
CA ASN A 63 -9.79 7.70 25.11
C ASN A 63 -8.37 7.21 25.44
N HIS A 64 -7.36 8.09 25.37
CA HIS A 64 -5.95 7.76 25.60
C HIS A 64 -5.46 6.54 24.81
N ILE A 65 -6.00 6.33 23.60
CA ILE A 65 -5.58 5.26 22.69
C ILE A 65 -4.29 5.75 22.03
N GLN A 66 -3.17 5.57 22.73
CA GLN A 66 -1.87 5.97 22.24
C GLN A 66 -1.36 4.94 21.21
N PRO A 67 -1.08 5.35 19.96
CA PRO A 67 -0.37 4.51 19.02
C PRO A 67 1.01 4.21 19.60
N ILE A 68 1.38 2.95 19.68
CA ILE A 68 2.72 2.58 20.16
C ILE A 68 3.68 3.02 19.04
N PRO A 69 4.67 3.89 19.31
CA PRO A 69 5.60 4.42 18.29
C PRO A 69 6.62 3.38 17.79
N ASP A 70 6.43 2.10 18.10
CA ASP A 70 7.33 1.04 17.67
C ASP A 70 7.01 0.62 16.24
N PHE A 71 7.53 1.40 15.30
CA PHE A 71 7.67 1.00 13.91
C PHE A 71 9.05 0.40 13.66
N PRO A 72 9.25 -0.93 13.79
CA PRO A 72 10.25 -1.63 13.00
C PRO A 72 9.56 -2.05 11.69
N ILE A 73 9.27 -1.10 10.78
CA ILE A 73 8.69 -1.39 9.45
C ILE A 73 9.49 -2.49 8.73
N ALA A 74 10.80 -2.55 9.00
CA ALA A 74 11.71 -3.53 8.42
C ALA A 74 11.40 -5.00 8.78
N ASN A 75 10.82 -5.30 9.96
CA ASN A 75 10.71 -6.69 10.44
C ASN A 75 9.33 -7.34 10.19
N ARG A 76 8.33 -6.57 9.73
CA ARG A 76 6.94 -7.06 9.54
C ARG A 76 6.31 -6.72 8.19
N SER A 77 7.08 -6.15 7.26
CA SER A 77 6.64 -5.83 5.88
C SER A 77 5.96 -7.01 5.16
N TRP A 78 6.39 -8.25 5.47
CA TRP A 78 5.81 -9.48 4.91
C TRP A 78 4.40 -9.79 5.45
N GLN A 79 4.08 -9.42 6.70
CA GLN A 79 2.75 -9.65 7.31
C GLN A 79 1.68 -8.74 6.68
N PHE A 80 2.07 -7.53 6.30
CA PHE A 80 1.20 -6.59 5.60
C PHE A 80 0.90 -7.02 4.15
N GLY A 81 1.79 -7.78 3.52
CA GLY A 81 1.54 -8.36 2.20
C GLY A 81 0.42 -9.40 2.20
N SER A 82 0.29 -10.16 3.29
CA SER A 82 -0.71 -11.24 3.44
C SER A 82 -2.03 -10.79 4.06
N MET A 83 -2.06 -9.65 4.75
CA MET A 83 -3.27 -9.10 5.40
C MET A 83 -4.14 -8.24 4.46
N ILE A 84 -3.68 -7.97 3.25
CA ILE A 84 -4.49 -7.30 2.22
C ILE A 84 -5.47 -8.34 1.64
N PRO A 85 -6.79 -8.18 1.83
CA PRO A 85 -7.77 -9.09 1.23
C PRO A 85 -7.55 -9.13 -0.28
N SER A 86 -7.54 -10.32 -0.90
CA SER A 86 -7.42 -10.46 -2.35
C SER A 86 -8.52 -9.73 -3.12
N SER A 87 -9.65 -9.48 -2.45
CA SER A 87 -10.82 -8.74 -2.92
C SER A 87 -10.78 -7.24 -2.61
N SER A 88 -9.78 -6.75 -1.88
CA SER A 88 -9.65 -5.30 -1.68
C SER A 88 -9.19 -4.70 -3.01
N ASP A 89 -10.06 -3.89 -3.62
CA ASP A 89 -9.77 -3.01 -4.75
C ASP A 89 -8.78 -1.89 -4.36
N TRP A 90 -7.84 -2.19 -3.46
CA TRP A 90 -6.57 -1.50 -3.40
C TRP A 90 -5.81 -1.85 -4.67
N LYS A 91 -6.29 -1.33 -5.81
CA LYS A 91 -5.50 -1.13 -7.02
C LYS A 91 -4.32 -0.27 -6.59
N ARG A 92 -3.26 -0.92 -6.11
CA ARG A 92 -1.92 -0.44 -6.40
C ARG A 92 -1.95 -0.31 -7.91
N ASP A 93 -1.92 0.93 -8.38
CA ASP A 93 -1.76 1.28 -9.78
C ASP A 93 -0.33 0.82 -10.17
N THR A 94 -0.09 -0.50 -10.13
CA THR A 94 1.21 -1.16 -10.33
C THR A 94 1.68 -0.99 -11.77
N ASN A 95 0.75 -0.67 -12.67
CA ASN A 95 1.05 -0.28 -14.03
C ASN A 95 1.83 1.05 -14.12
N LYS A 96 1.75 1.94 -13.13
CA LYS A 96 2.47 3.23 -13.19
C LYS A 96 3.91 3.17 -12.66
N THR A 97 4.27 2.25 -11.78
CA THR A 97 5.59 2.27 -11.11
C THR A 97 6.54 1.13 -11.48
N LYS A 98 6.10 0.08 -12.20
CA LYS A 98 7.01 -1.02 -12.59
C LYS A 98 7.23 -1.22 -14.10
N GLN A 99 6.49 -0.55 -14.96
CA GLN A 99 6.57 -0.82 -16.41
C GLN A 99 7.58 0.07 -17.19
N SER A 100 8.14 1.13 -16.61
CA SER A 100 8.86 2.13 -17.41
C SER A 100 10.36 1.85 -17.66
N ILE A 101 11.10 1.19 -16.74
CA ILE A 101 12.57 1.17 -16.84
C ILE A 101 13.12 -0.20 -17.28
N VAL A 102 12.60 -1.30 -16.71
CA VAL A 102 13.15 -2.65 -16.97
C VAL A 102 12.66 -3.24 -18.31
N GLY A 103 11.52 -2.78 -18.83
CA GLY A 103 11.00 -3.19 -20.15
C GLY A 103 11.72 -2.55 -21.33
N SER A 104 12.21 -1.32 -21.18
CA SER A 104 12.87 -0.54 -22.24
C SER A 104 14.32 -0.97 -22.51
N LEU A 105 15.03 -1.48 -21.49
CA LEU A 105 16.44 -1.89 -21.62
C LEU A 105 16.63 -3.26 -22.30
N LYS A 106 15.62 -4.14 -22.27
CA LYS A 106 15.69 -5.48 -22.90
C LYS A 106 15.96 -5.43 -24.41
N PRO A 107 15.23 -4.65 -25.23
CA PRO A 107 15.50 -4.58 -26.66
C PRO A 107 16.88 -3.99 -26.99
N LEU A 108 17.34 -2.99 -26.22
CA LEU A 108 18.68 -2.39 -26.41
C LEU A 108 19.81 -3.38 -26.09
N PHE A 109 19.66 -4.20 -25.04
CA PHE A 109 20.64 -5.22 -24.70
C PHE A 109 20.79 -6.29 -25.78
N ILE A 110 19.67 -6.69 -26.42
CA ILE A 110 19.69 -7.66 -27.52
C ILE A 110 20.46 -7.09 -28.71
N ILE A 111 20.21 -5.83 -29.09
CA ILE A 111 20.90 -5.16 -30.20
C ILE A 111 22.40 -5.03 -29.90
N ALA A 112 22.77 -4.56 -28.71
CA ALA A 112 24.17 -4.42 -28.31
C ALA A 112 24.90 -5.78 -28.29
N SER A 113 24.24 -6.84 -27.85
CA SER A 113 24.77 -8.20 -27.87
C SER A 113 25.07 -8.69 -29.29
N ILE A 114 24.14 -8.50 -30.23
CA ILE A 114 24.33 -8.88 -31.64
C ILE A 114 25.55 -8.16 -32.24
N PHE A 115 25.68 -6.85 -32.01
CA PHE A 115 26.83 -6.08 -32.48
C PHE A 115 28.14 -6.55 -31.85
N LEU A 116 28.15 -6.81 -30.54
CA LEU A 116 29.34 -7.28 -29.83
C LEU A 116 29.82 -8.62 -30.39
N TRP A 117 28.91 -9.59 -30.58
CA TRP A 117 29.24 -10.90 -31.11
C TRP A 117 29.66 -10.85 -32.58
N SER A 118 29.02 -10.00 -33.38
CA SER A 118 29.39 -9.79 -34.79
C SER A 118 30.78 -9.16 -34.92
N LEU A 119 31.10 -8.16 -34.10
CA LEU A 119 32.43 -7.54 -34.06
C LEU A 119 33.51 -8.54 -33.63
N LEU A 120 33.25 -9.31 -32.57
CA LEU A 120 34.16 -10.36 -32.10
C LEU A 120 34.43 -11.39 -33.20
N TYR A 121 33.38 -11.83 -33.89
CA TYR A 121 33.52 -12.78 -35.00
C TYR A 121 34.36 -12.22 -36.15
N TYR A 122 34.16 -10.95 -36.50
CA TYR A 122 34.93 -10.28 -37.54
C TYR A 122 36.41 -10.14 -37.16
N ILE A 123 36.72 -9.75 -35.92
CA ILE A 123 38.09 -9.65 -35.41
C ILE A 123 38.76 -11.03 -35.41
N ILE A 124 38.06 -12.08 -35.01
CA ILE A 124 38.60 -13.45 -35.01
C ILE A 124 38.96 -13.87 -36.43
N ILE A 125 38.07 -13.66 -37.41
CA ILE A 125 38.33 -14.04 -38.81
C ILE A 125 39.49 -13.25 -39.40
N PHE A 126 39.52 -11.93 -39.26
CA PHE A 126 40.58 -11.09 -39.83
C PHE A 126 41.94 -11.23 -39.14
N ARG A 127 41.97 -11.75 -37.91
CA ARG A 127 43.22 -12.03 -37.19
C ARG A 127 43.76 -13.44 -37.50
N LEU A 128 42.92 -14.33 -38.02
CA LEU A 128 43.29 -15.70 -38.41
C LEU A 128 43.61 -15.84 -39.91
N LEU A 129 43.24 -14.84 -40.73
CA LEU A 129 43.60 -14.72 -42.14
C LEU A 129 44.92 -13.95 -42.30
#